data_AF-A0A9E6Y070-F1
#
_entry.id   AF-A0A9E6Y070-F1
#
_cell.length_a   1.000
_cell.length_b   1.000
_cell.length_c   1.000
_cell.angle_alpha   90.00
_cell.angle_beta   90.00
_cell.angle_gamma   90.00
#
_symmetry.space_group_name_H-M   'P 1'
#
loop_
_entity.id
_entity.type
_entity.pdbx_description
1 polymer ?
#
loop_
_entity_poly.entity_id
_entity_poly.type
_entity_poly.pdbx_seq_one_letter_code
_entity_poly.pdbx_strand_id
1 'polypeptide(L)'
;MFPPSADEVRRALLEACGDGLAAVGLTPETAGDDLDLREAGIVDSLGFVELVVTLEERLGIELDLDRLDPERLTVVGALVELGARAATPDGVRAAS
;
A
#
# COMPACT_ATOMS: atom_id res chain seq x y z
N MET A 1 -7.89 17.06 -7.44
CA MET A 1 -6.92 16.55 -6.46
C MET A 1 -5.81 15.87 -7.24
N PHE A 2 -4.55 16.02 -6.84
CA PHE A 2 -3.43 15.37 -7.52
C PHE A 2 -3.24 13.95 -6.95
N PRO A 3 -2.70 12.99 -7.73
CA PRO A 3 -2.32 11.70 -7.17
C PRO A 3 -1.29 11.90 -6.04
N PRO A 4 -1.30 11.05 -5.00
CA PRO A 4 -0.33 11.13 -3.92
C PRO A 4 1.08 10.86 -4.45
N SER A 5 2.07 11.49 -3.83
CA SER A 5 3.48 11.18 -4.07
C SER A 5 3.85 9.81 -3.49
N ALA A 6 4.92 9.20 -4.02
CA ALA A 6 5.43 7.94 -3.49
C ALA A 6 5.76 8.02 -1.98
N ASP A 7 6.31 9.15 -1.51
CA ASP A 7 6.58 9.37 -0.09
C ASP A 7 5.30 9.40 0.76
N GLU A 8 4.21 10.00 0.27
CA GLU A 8 2.92 10.01 0.96
C GLU A 8 2.32 8.60 1.05
N VAL A 9 2.37 7.84 -0.04
CA VAL A 9 1.90 6.44 -0.05
C VAL A 9 2.74 5.59 0.89
N ARG A 10 4.07 5.69 0.81
CA ARG A 10 5.00 4.94 1.66
C ARG A 10 4.75 5.24 3.14
N ARG A 11 4.59 6.53 3.48
CA ARG A 11 4.27 6.95 4.83
C ARG A 11 2.95 6.35 5.31
N ALA A 12 1.88 6.48 4.51
CA ALA A 12 0.56 5.95 4.88
C ALA A 12 0.59 4.43 5.07
N LEU A 13 1.30 3.71 4.20
CA LEU A 13 1.49 2.26 4.24
C LEU A 13 2.19 1.82 5.52
N LEU A 14 3.36 2.41 5.81
CA LEU A 14 4.15 1.99 6.96
C LEU A 14 3.54 2.45 8.30
N GLU A 15 2.85 3.59 8.32
CA GLU A 15 2.04 3.99 9.49
C GLU A 15 0.89 3.00 9.75
N ALA A 16 0.23 2.50 8.71
CA ALA A 16 -0.83 1.50 8.85
C ALA A 16 -0.29 0.13 9.31
N CYS A 17 0.94 -0.21 8.95
CA CYS A 17 1.62 -1.43 9.40
C CYS A 17 2.33 -1.30 10.76
N GLY A 18 2.16 -0.19 11.50
CA GLY A 18 2.98 0.14 12.66
C GLY A 18 3.13 -0.96 13.71
N ASP A 19 2.02 -1.58 14.14
CA ASP A 19 2.04 -2.67 15.13
C ASP A 19 2.73 -3.94 14.58
N GLY A 20 2.50 -4.27 13.30
CA GLY A 20 3.12 -5.42 12.65
C GLY A 20 4.62 -5.24 12.41
N LEU A 21 5.06 -4.03 12.05
CA LEU A 21 6.48 -3.68 11.94
C LEU A 21 7.19 -3.80 13.30
N ALA A 22 6.57 -3.28 14.36
CA ALA A 22 7.12 -3.38 15.72
C ALA A 22 7.23 -4.84 16.20
N ALA A 23 6.26 -5.69 15.84
CA ALA A 23 6.25 -7.11 16.21
C ALA A 23 7.45 -7.88 15.62
N VAL A 24 7.96 -7.46 14.47
CA VAL A 24 9.15 -8.05 13.82
C VAL A 24 10.43 -7.25 14.06
N GLY A 25 10.39 -6.22 14.91
CA GLY A 25 11.54 -5.39 15.25
C GLY A 25 11.97 -4.42 14.16
N LEU A 26 11.08 -4.06 13.24
CA LEU A 26 11.31 -3.06 12.19
C LEU A 26 10.65 -1.72 12.54
N THR A 27 11.15 -0.66 11.93
CA THR A 27 10.52 0.67 11.96
C THR A 27 10.22 1.14 10.52
N PRO A 28 9.32 2.13 10.33
CA PRO A 28 9.04 2.72 9.01
C PRO A 28 10.29 3.23 8.26
N GLU A 29 11.33 3.61 8.99
CA GLU A 29 12.59 4.09 8.44
C GLU A 29 13.49 2.93 7.99
N THR A 30 13.39 1.75 8.61
CA THR A 30 14.22 0.58 8.27
C THR A 30 13.54 -0.38 7.29
N ALA A 31 12.24 -0.22 7.04
CA ALA A 31 11.50 -1.03 6.06
C ALA A 31 11.96 -0.69 4.63
N GLY A 32 12.64 -1.63 3.97
CA GLY A 32 13.07 -1.48 2.57
C GLY A 32 11.91 -1.58 1.58
N ASP A 33 12.13 -1.14 0.34
CA ASP A 33 11.14 -1.24 -0.74
C ASP A 33 10.93 -2.69 -1.21
N ASP A 34 11.92 -3.54 -0.98
CA ASP A 34 11.94 -4.98 -1.22
C ASP A 34 11.32 -5.80 -0.08
N LEU A 35 10.83 -5.16 0.99
CA LEU A 35 10.14 -5.83 2.09
C LEU A 35 8.79 -6.38 1.62
N ASP A 36 8.63 -7.70 1.69
CA ASP A 36 7.35 -8.36 1.57
C ASP A 36 6.67 -8.44 2.95
N LEU A 37 5.59 -7.68 3.11
CA LEU A 37 4.84 -7.56 4.36
C LEU A 37 4.23 -8.90 4.80
N ARG A 38 3.88 -9.77 3.85
CA ARG A 38 3.25 -11.07 4.14
C ARG A 38 4.28 -12.11 4.52
N GLU A 39 5.36 -12.21 3.75
CA GLU A 39 6.48 -13.12 4.06
C GLU A 39 7.16 -12.75 5.38
N ALA A 40 7.26 -11.45 5.70
CA ALA A 40 7.76 -10.97 6.98
C ALA A 40 6.80 -11.23 8.15
N GLY A 41 5.54 -11.62 7.88
CA GLY A 41 4.52 -11.83 8.92
C GLY A 41 3.98 -10.54 9.53
N ILE A 42 4.15 -9.40 8.85
CA ILE A 42 3.63 -8.09 9.25
C ILE A 42 2.13 -8.00 8.95
N VAL A 43 1.72 -8.56 7.82
CA VAL A 43 0.31 -8.70 7.43
C VAL A 43 -0.01 -10.13 7.05
N ASP A 44 -1.17 -10.59 7.46
CA ASP A 44 -1.79 -11.83 7.02
C ASP A 44 -2.76 -11.57 5.86
N SER A 45 -3.38 -12.62 5.33
CA SER A 45 -4.21 -12.52 4.12
C SER A 45 -5.41 -11.59 4.27
N LEU A 46 -5.98 -11.49 5.48
CA LEU A 46 -7.10 -10.59 5.76
C LEU A 46 -6.58 -9.17 6.07
N GLY A 47 -5.53 -9.05 6.87
CA GLY A 47 -4.90 -7.77 7.19
C GLY A 47 -4.41 -7.02 5.95
N PHE A 48 -4.00 -7.73 4.89
CA PHE A 48 -3.69 -7.11 3.60
C PHE A 48 -4.88 -6.37 2.97
N VAL A 49 -6.08 -6.95 2.99
CA VAL A 49 -7.27 -6.32 2.43
C VAL A 49 -7.66 -5.09 3.25
N GLU A 50 -7.59 -5.18 4.58
CA GLU A 50 -7.84 -4.04 5.48
C GLU A 50 -6.83 -2.91 5.28
N LEU A 51 -5.56 -3.27 5.03
CA LEU A 51 -4.50 -2.32 4.70
C LEU A 51 -4.79 -1.57 3.40
N VAL A 52 -5.18 -2.28 2.34
CA VAL A 52 -5.55 -1.68 1.05
C VAL A 52 -6.71 -0.69 1.22
N VAL A 53 -7.79 -1.11 1.88
CA VAL A 53 -8.94 -0.24 2.14
C VAL A 53 -8.53 0.99 2.95
N THR A 54 -7.71 0.80 3.99
CA THR A 54 -7.20 1.92 4.79
C THR A 54 -6.37 2.91 3.95
N LEU A 55 -5.57 2.42 3.00
CA LEU A 55 -4.79 3.28 2.10
C LEU A 55 -5.68 4.08 1.16
N GLU A 56 -6.65 3.42 0.52
CA GLU A 56 -7.62 4.05 -0.37
C GLU A 56 -8.41 5.15 0.35
N GLU A 57 -8.90 4.88 1.56
CA GLU A 57 -9.64 5.85 2.39
C GLU A 57 -8.76 7.02 2.84
N ARG A 58 -7.52 6.75 3.29
CA ARG A 58 -6.61 7.79 3.78
C ARG A 58 -6.09 8.71 2.67
N LEU A 59 -5.87 8.16 1.48
CA LEU A 59 -5.27 8.88 0.36
C LEU A 59 -6.32 9.40 -0.64
N GLY A 60 -7.56 8.91 -0.56
CA GLY A 60 -8.63 9.26 -1.50
C GLY A 60 -8.35 8.75 -2.91
N ILE A 61 -7.82 7.53 -3.03
CA ILE A 61 -7.44 6.87 -4.29
C ILE A 61 -8.13 5.51 -4.42
N GLU A 62 -8.04 4.92 -5.61
CA GLU A 62 -8.42 3.52 -5.86
C GLU A 62 -7.19 2.74 -6.36
N LEU A 63 -6.82 1.67 -5.66
CA LEU A 63 -5.66 0.84 -5.97
C LEU A 63 -6.07 -0.29 -6.93
N ASP A 64 -5.59 -0.20 -8.17
CA ASP A 64 -5.81 -1.20 -9.21
C ASP A 64 -4.87 -2.41 -9.02
N LEU A 65 -5.18 -3.26 -8.04
CA LEU A 65 -4.38 -4.43 -7.66
C LEU A 65 -4.22 -5.43 -8.82
N ASP A 66 -5.15 -5.47 -9.77
CA ASP A 66 -5.10 -6.36 -10.94
C ASP A 66 -3.90 -6.05 -11.87
N ARG A 67 -3.25 -4.89 -11.70
CA ARG A 67 -2.03 -4.52 -12.44
C ARG A 67 -0.75 -5.09 -11.84
N LEU A 68 -0.80 -5.63 -10.64
CA LEU A 68 0.36 -6.19 -9.94
C LEU A 68 0.30 -7.71 -9.97
N ASP A 69 1.48 -8.33 -10.13
CA ASP A 69 1.63 -9.76 -9.92
C ASP A 69 1.26 -10.12 -8.47
N PRO A 70 0.58 -11.25 -8.21
CA PRO A 70 0.16 -11.64 -6.86
C PRO A 70 1.30 -11.73 -5.84
N GLU A 71 2.50 -12.06 -6.31
CA GLU A 71 3.73 -12.16 -5.52
C GLU A 71 4.30 -10.78 -5.14
N ARG A 72 3.88 -9.72 -5.83
CA ARG A 72 4.31 -8.34 -5.59
C ARG A 72 3.25 -7.52 -4.87
N LEU A 73 2.04 -8.04 -4.70
CA LEU A 73 0.92 -7.35 -4.03
C LEU A 73 1.24 -6.96 -2.59
N THR A 74 2.12 -7.70 -1.92
CA THR A 74 2.48 -7.46 -0.50
C THR A 74 3.85 -6.81 -0.34
N VAL A 75 4.50 -6.43 -1.45
CA VAL A 75 5.82 -5.78 -1.43
C VAL A 75 5.67 -4.27 -1.31
N VAL A 76 6.37 -3.67 -0.33
CA VAL A 76 6.28 -2.24 -0.01
C VAL A 76 6.48 -1.36 -1.25
N GLY A 77 7.56 -1.56 -1.99
CA GLY A 77 7.87 -0.75 -3.17
C GLY A 77 6.82 -0.86 -4.28
N ALA A 78 6.27 -2.05 -4.49
CA ALA A 78 5.23 -2.28 -5.50
C ALA A 78 3.91 -1.57 -5.14
N LEU A 79 3.53 -1.62 -3.85
CA LEU A 79 2.36 -0.89 -3.34
C LEU A 79 2.54 0.63 -3.41
N VAL A 80 3.74 1.12 -3.09
CA VAL A 80 4.09 2.54 -3.21
C VAL A 80 4.01 3.01 -4.66
N GLU A 81 4.59 2.25 -5.59
CA GLU A 81 4.51 2.54 -7.02
C GLU A 81 3.07 2.52 -7.53
N LEU A 82 2.26 1.56 -7.08
CA LEU A 82 0.85 1.47 -7.46
C LEU A 82 0.06 2.67 -6.95
N GLY A 83 0.19 3.01 -5.66
CA GLY A 83 -0.51 4.13 -5.06
C GLY A 83 -0.13 5.48 -5.66
N ALA A 84 1.15 5.67 -6.02
CA ALA A 84 1.61 6.90 -6.66
C ALA A 84 1.07 7.06 -8.10
N ARG A 85 0.64 5.96 -8.72
CA ARG A 85 0.00 5.92 -10.05
C ARG A 85 -1.52 5.87 -9.97
N ALA A 86 -2.07 5.73 -8.77
CA ALA A 86 -3.50 5.56 -8.57
C ALA A 86 -4.26 6.82 -8.98
N ALA A 87 -5.46 6.60 -9.52
CA ALA A 87 -6.37 7.67 -9.84
C ALA A 87 -7.25 7.98 -8.62
N THR A 88 -7.79 9.19 -8.58
CA THR A 88 -8.89 9.52 -7.67
C THR A 88 -10.16 8.78 -8.10
N PRO A 89 -11.03 8.32 -7.17
CA PRO A 89 -12.24 7.55 -7.48
C PRO A 89 -13.17 8.20 -8.52
N ASP A 90 -13.16 9.53 -8.64
CA ASP A 90 -13.96 10.27 -9.63
C ASP A 90 -13.52 10.05 -11.09
N GLY A 91 -12.32 9.51 -11.35
CA GLY A 91 -11.74 9.36 -12.69
C GLY A 91 -12.14 8.09 -13.44
N VAL A 92 -12.58 7.03 -12.73
CA VAL A 92 -12.81 5.70 -13.32
C VAL A 92 -14.22 5.55 -13.92
N ARG A 93 -15.17 6.43 -13.57
CA ARG A 93 -16.57 6.37 -14.03
C ARG A 93 -16.87 7.04 -15.38
N ALA A 94 -15.89 7.65 -16.07
CA ALA A 94 -16.12 8.38 -17.32
C ALA A 94 -15.79 7.59 -18.60
N ALA A 95 -15.38 6.32 -18.50
CA ALA A 95 -15.04 5.48 -19.65
C ALA A 95 -15.86 4.17 -19.64
N SER A 96 -17.15 4.26 -19.98
CA SER A 96 -17.99 3.12 -20.40
C SER A 96 -19.13 3.61 -21.27
#